data_AF-A0A954TWY7-F1
#
_entry.id   AF-A0A954TWY7-F1
#
_cell.length_a   1.000
_cell.length_b   1.000
_cell.length_c   1.000
_cell.angle_alpha   90.00
_cell.angle_beta   90.00
_cell.angle_gamma   90.00
#
_symmetry.space_group_name_H-M   'P 1'
#
loop_
_entity.id
_entity.type
_entity.pdbx_description
1 polymer ?
#
loop_
_entity_poly.entity_id
_entity_poly.type
_entity_poly.pdbx_seq_one_letter_code
_entity_poly.pdbx_strand_id
1 'polypeptide(L)'
;MTQNHVRADCNDRLLIRIVVWLAACGSVLAALVTLAAMGARWNSICELATHWPLQLTVSTVLACSVLLVSRRWKWAGLAGTIALVNAIQLAPLFFPQHHGAVAGPICRAISVNVHTTNQETNRFIEFARSQDADFMVVMEIDDRWREAIEELGDDYPFSIYRPRSDNFGIALLSRHVIRSERVASLDDSGVPTIIATVDFHGQPLNVVGTHPLPPIGRRRAALRDQHLARLGEVVLQLPHPTIVLGDLNVTSWSPCFRDLLKQSDLQDSRLGFGVQPTWPSNSWLLRIPIDHALVSRDLIVTERFVGPDIGSDHRPIVVEFARASRQTVSESCGIENRRRDGRLRVDRVSVHTSLAR
;
A
#
# COMPACT_ATOMS: atom_id res chain seq x y z
N MET A 1 50.57 -34.58 -12.59
CA MET A 1 49.92 -33.26 -12.41
C MET A 1 48.98 -32.83 -13.54
N THR A 2 48.97 -33.49 -14.72
CA THR A 2 48.20 -33.05 -15.90
C THR A 2 46.73 -33.48 -15.95
N GLN A 3 46.37 -34.67 -15.44
CA GLN A 3 44.97 -35.14 -15.48
C GLN A 3 44.02 -34.36 -14.55
N ASN A 4 44.52 -33.86 -13.41
CA ASN A 4 43.69 -33.09 -12.47
C ASN A 4 43.37 -31.69 -12.99
N HIS A 5 44.29 -31.05 -13.73
CA HIS A 5 44.03 -29.75 -14.35
C HIS A 5 43.03 -29.82 -15.52
N VAL A 6 43.08 -30.88 -16.34
CA VAL A 6 42.13 -31.08 -17.45
C VAL A 6 40.72 -31.38 -16.94
N ARG A 7 40.58 -32.14 -15.84
CA ARG A 7 39.28 -32.38 -15.21
C ARG A 7 38.70 -31.11 -14.57
N ALA A 8 39.53 -30.24 -13.98
CA ALA A 8 39.09 -28.96 -13.44
C ALA A 8 38.55 -28.02 -14.54
N ASP A 9 39.28 -27.83 -15.64
CA ASP A 9 38.83 -26.98 -16.77
C ASP A 9 37.54 -27.53 -17.43
N CYS A 10 37.39 -28.87 -17.50
CA CYS A 10 36.16 -29.48 -18.02
C CYS A 10 34.94 -29.22 -17.12
N ASN A 11 35.12 -29.33 -15.79
CA ASN A 11 34.07 -29.06 -14.81
C ASN A 11 33.68 -27.58 -14.79
N ASP A 12 34.64 -26.66 -14.91
CA ASP A 12 34.39 -25.23 -14.94
C ASP A 12 33.59 -24.81 -16.19
N ARG A 13 33.95 -25.35 -17.35
CA ARG A 13 33.19 -25.11 -18.60
C ARG A 13 31.78 -25.70 -18.54
N LEU A 14 31.60 -26.86 -17.92
CA LEU A 14 30.28 -27.45 -17.73
C LEU A 14 29.42 -26.59 -16.79
N LEU A 15 29.99 -26.14 -15.67
CA LEU A 15 29.31 -25.28 -14.70
C LEU A 15 28.86 -23.96 -15.35
N ILE A 16 29.72 -23.29 -16.12
CA ILE A 16 29.38 -22.06 -16.84
C ILE A 16 28.21 -22.31 -17.80
N ARG A 17 28.22 -23.42 -18.55
CA ARG A 17 27.12 -23.76 -19.47
C ARG A 17 25.80 -23.99 -18.72
N ILE A 18 25.84 -24.65 -17.56
CA ILE A 18 24.67 -24.86 -16.70
C ILE A 18 24.13 -23.53 -16.21
N VAL A 19 24.98 -22.64 -15.68
CA VAL A 19 24.57 -21.32 -15.17
C VAL A 19 23.93 -20.46 -16.28
N VAL A 20 24.53 -20.43 -17.47
CA VAL A 20 23.98 -19.71 -18.62
C VAL A 20 22.63 -20.28 -19.06
N TRP A 21 22.50 -21.62 -19.06
CA TRP A 21 21.24 -22.28 -19.41
C TRP A 21 20.15 -22.00 -18.38
N LEU A 22 20.47 -22.07 -17.08
CA LEU A 22 19.55 -21.72 -15.99
C LEU A 22 19.11 -20.26 -16.08
N ALA A 23 20.03 -19.32 -16.39
CA ALA A 23 19.68 -17.92 -16.58
C ALA A 23 18.71 -17.71 -17.76
N ALA A 24 18.92 -18.42 -18.88
CA ALA A 24 18.02 -18.34 -20.04
C ALA A 24 16.64 -18.95 -19.74
N CYS A 25 16.59 -20.13 -19.13
CA CYS A 25 15.35 -20.79 -18.72
C CYS A 25 14.58 -19.96 -17.68
N GLY A 26 15.28 -19.41 -16.69
CA GLY A 26 14.70 -18.50 -15.69
C GLY A 26 14.12 -17.24 -16.32
N SER A 27 14.78 -16.68 -17.35
CA SER A 27 14.26 -15.54 -18.10
C SER A 27 12.97 -15.88 -18.86
N VAL A 28 12.87 -17.07 -19.45
CA VAL A 28 11.62 -17.52 -20.10
C VAL A 28 10.50 -17.67 -19.08
N LEU A 29 10.77 -18.30 -17.94
CA LEU A 29 9.79 -18.44 -16.86
C LEU A 29 9.31 -17.07 -16.35
N ALA A 30 10.23 -16.13 -16.12
CA ALA A 30 9.91 -14.77 -15.71
C ALA A 30 9.05 -14.03 -16.74
N ALA A 31 9.28 -14.25 -18.04
CA ALA A 31 8.44 -13.74 -19.11
C ALA A 31 7.01 -14.30 -19.03
N LEU A 32 6.87 -15.61 -18.83
CA LEU A 32 5.56 -16.26 -18.70
C LEU A 32 4.79 -15.74 -17.47
N VAL A 33 5.45 -15.55 -16.33
CA VAL A 33 4.83 -14.96 -15.13
C VAL A 33 4.41 -13.52 -15.40
N THR A 34 5.27 -12.71 -16.03
CA THR A 34 4.95 -11.32 -16.38
C THR A 34 3.75 -11.24 -17.35
N LEU A 35 3.68 -12.13 -18.34
CA LEU A 35 2.55 -12.23 -19.26
C LEU A 35 1.27 -12.71 -18.55
N ALA A 36 1.38 -13.69 -17.64
CA ALA A 36 0.26 -14.16 -16.85
C ALA A 36 -0.33 -13.01 -16.00
N ALA A 37 0.51 -12.15 -15.41
CA ALA A 37 0.06 -10.99 -14.64
C ALA A 37 -0.80 -10.01 -15.47
N MET A 38 -0.60 -9.93 -16.79
CA MET A 38 -1.47 -9.13 -17.67
C MET A 38 -2.91 -9.69 -17.71
N GLY A 39 -3.06 -11.00 -17.50
CA GLY A 39 -4.33 -11.71 -17.44
C GLY A 39 -5.10 -11.55 -16.12
N ALA A 40 -4.54 -10.83 -15.13
CA ALA A 40 -5.07 -10.76 -13.76
C ALA A 40 -6.52 -10.28 -13.65
N ARG A 41 -7.00 -9.45 -14.59
CA ARG A 41 -8.40 -8.98 -14.59
C ARG A 41 -9.42 -10.06 -14.91
N TRP A 42 -9.02 -11.13 -15.61
CA TRP A 42 -9.94 -12.16 -16.09
C TRP A 42 -9.83 -13.47 -15.32
N ASN A 43 -8.76 -13.66 -14.56
CA ASN A 43 -8.49 -14.94 -13.90
C ASN A 43 -7.70 -14.74 -12.60
N SER A 44 -8.21 -15.29 -11.50
CA SER A 44 -7.56 -15.19 -10.19
C SER A 44 -6.23 -15.94 -10.08
N ILE A 45 -6.00 -16.98 -10.88
CA ILE A 45 -4.68 -17.65 -10.95
C ILE A 45 -3.66 -16.71 -11.59
N CYS A 46 -4.07 -15.97 -12.62
CA CYS A 46 -3.23 -14.94 -13.24
C CYS A 46 -2.96 -13.77 -12.29
N GLU A 47 -3.89 -13.46 -11.39
CA GLU A 47 -3.71 -12.42 -10.37
C GLU A 47 -2.56 -12.74 -9.40
N LEU A 48 -2.35 -14.01 -9.06
CA LEU A 48 -1.21 -14.42 -8.22
C LEU A 48 0.16 -14.09 -8.83
N ALA A 49 0.23 -13.96 -10.17
CA ALA A 49 1.46 -13.56 -10.85
C ALA A 49 1.81 -12.08 -10.61
N THR A 50 0.86 -11.27 -10.15
CA THR A 50 1.07 -9.83 -9.90
C THR A 50 1.89 -9.54 -8.65
N HIS A 51 2.11 -10.52 -7.76
CA HIS A 51 2.77 -10.31 -6.47
C HIS A 51 4.30 -10.21 -6.53
N TRP A 52 4.91 -10.59 -7.67
CA TRP A 52 6.35 -10.82 -7.80
C TRP A 52 7.20 -9.76 -8.53
N PRO A 53 6.78 -8.50 -8.81
CA PRO A 53 7.61 -7.54 -9.54
C PRO A 53 9.03 -7.33 -8.98
N LEU A 54 9.20 -7.31 -7.65
CA LEU A 54 10.53 -7.16 -7.04
C LEU A 54 11.43 -8.36 -7.36
N GLN A 55 10.94 -9.57 -7.10
CA GLN A 55 11.68 -10.82 -7.32
C GLN A 55 11.98 -11.02 -8.81
N LEU A 56 11.01 -10.74 -9.69
CA LEU A 56 11.19 -10.81 -11.13
C LEU A 56 12.24 -9.79 -11.60
N THR A 57 12.20 -8.54 -11.11
CA THR A 57 13.20 -7.52 -11.45
C THR A 57 14.61 -7.96 -11.05
N VAL A 58 14.81 -8.33 -9.77
CA VAL A 58 16.14 -8.70 -9.27
C VAL A 58 16.68 -9.94 -9.98
N SER A 59 15.87 -11.00 -10.09
CA SER A 59 16.30 -12.25 -10.73
C SER A 59 16.63 -12.06 -12.22
N THR A 60 15.85 -11.26 -12.94
CA THR A 60 16.08 -11.03 -14.38
C THR A 60 17.21 -10.03 -14.65
N VAL A 61 17.49 -9.09 -13.73
CA VAL A 61 18.74 -8.29 -13.78
C VAL A 61 19.96 -9.18 -13.64
N LEU A 62 19.97 -10.09 -12.65
CA LEU A 62 21.07 -11.04 -12.45
C LEU A 62 21.24 -11.97 -13.67
N ALA A 63 20.13 -12.51 -14.19
CA ALA A 63 20.16 -13.34 -15.39
C ALA A 63 20.67 -12.55 -16.61
N CYS A 64 20.24 -11.30 -16.79
CA CYS A 64 20.71 -10.42 -17.84
C CYS A 64 22.23 -10.22 -17.77
N SER A 65 22.78 -9.93 -16.58
CA SER A 65 24.23 -9.79 -16.38
C SER A 65 25.00 -11.06 -16.77
N VAL A 66 24.56 -12.23 -16.33
CA VAL A 66 25.16 -13.53 -16.69
C VAL A 66 25.15 -13.74 -18.20
N LEU A 67 24.03 -13.44 -18.86
CA LEU A 67 23.84 -13.63 -20.30
C LEU A 67 24.66 -12.63 -21.12
N LEU A 68 24.83 -11.40 -20.66
CA LEU A 68 25.70 -10.38 -21.29
C LEU A 68 27.17 -10.81 -21.24
N VAL A 69 27.68 -11.20 -20.06
CA VAL A 69 29.06 -11.68 -19.89
C VAL A 69 29.32 -12.91 -20.77
N SER A 70 28.30 -13.77 -20.92
CA SER A 70 28.36 -14.96 -21.76
C SER A 70 28.08 -14.71 -23.25
N ARG A 71 27.96 -13.43 -23.66
CA ARG A 71 27.71 -12.98 -25.04
C ARG A 71 26.43 -13.57 -25.66
N ARG A 72 25.43 -13.87 -24.84
CA ARG A 72 24.11 -14.39 -25.23
C ARG A 72 23.09 -13.26 -25.42
N TRP A 73 23.38 -12.34 -26.34
CA TRP A 73 22.68 -11.07 -26.51
C TRP A 73 21.16 -11.16 -26.65
N LYS A 74 20.63 -12.15 -27.40
CA LYS A 74 19.17 -12.33 -27.56
C LYS A 74 18.48 -12.60 -26.22
N TRP A 75 19.07 -13.48 -25.41
CA TRP A 75 18.54 -13.84 -24.10
C TRP A 75 18.74 -12.71 -23.09
N ALA A 76 19.87 -12.01 -23.15
CA ALA A 76 20.09 -10.80 -22.36
C ALA A 76 19.04 -9.72 -22.67
N GLY A 77 18.71 -9.51 -23.95
CA GLY A 77 17.64 -8.60 -24.37
C GLY A 77 16.27 -8.99 -23.81
N LEU A 78 15.90 -10.28 -23.84
CA LEU A 78 14.68 -10.77 -23.21
C LEU A 78 14.67 -10.49 -21.70
N ALA A 79 15.73 -10.89 -20.98
CA ALA A 79 15.85 -10.68 -19.54
C ALA A 79 15.79 -9.19 -19.18
N GLY A 80 16.49 -8.33 -19.93
CA GLY A 80 16.49 -6.88 -19.75
C GLY A 80 15.12 -6.25 -19.95
N THR A 81 14.36 -6.70 -20.95
CA THR A 81 12.97 -6.23 -21.17
C THR A 81 12.05 -6.62 -20.00
N ILE A 82 12.15 -7.86 -19.51
CA ILE A 82 11.34 -8.32 -18.38
C ILE A 82 11.69 -7.54 -17.10
N ALA A 83 12.99 -7.31 -16.87
CA ALA A 83 13.48 -6.49 -15.77
C ALA A 83 12.88 -5.08 -15.85
N LEU A 84 12.91 -4.45 -17.03
CA LEU A 84 12.37 -3.10 -17.22
C LEU A 84 10.85 -3.03 -16.97
N VAL A 85 10.07 -3.98 -17.50
CA VAL A 85 8.61 -4.02 -17.32
C VAL A 85 8.23 -4.12 -15.83
N ASN A 86 8.94 -4.94 -15.07
CA ASN A 86 8.68 -5.09 -13.64
C ASN A 86 9.25 -3.91 -12.82
N ALA A 87 10.40 -3.36 -13.19
CA ALA A 87 10.99 -2.20 -12.53
C ALA A 87 10.13 -0.94 -12.64
N ILE A 88 9.46 -0.71 -13.79
CA ILE A 88 8.55 0.42 -13.98
C ILE A 88 7.40 0.39 -12.95
N GLN A 89 6.92 -0.80 -12.58
CA GLN A 89 5.86 -0.95 -11.57
C GLN A 89 6.34 -0.64 -10.14
N LEU A 90 7.66 -0.74 -9.90
CA LEU A 90 8.28 -0.43 -8.62
C LEU A 90 8.65 1.05 -8.49
N ALA A 91 8.87 1.74 -9.62
CA ALA A 91 9.39 3.11 -9.63
C ALA A 91 8.62 4.08 -8.71
N PRO A 92 7.27 4.12 -8.69
CA PRO A 92 6.54 5.04 -7.80
C PRO A 92 6.80 4.83 -6.31
N LEU A 93 7.26 3.64 -5.92
CA LEU A 93 7.59 3.33 -4.52
C LEU A 93 8.90 3.98 -4.08
N PHE A 94 9.79 4.35 -5.00
CA PHE A 94 11.10 4.94 -4.69
C PHE A 94 11.18 6.45 -4.91
N PHE A 95 10.15 7.05 -5.52
CA PHE A 95 10.10 8.48 -5.80
C PHE A 95 8.90 9.13 -5.11
N PRO A 96 9.12 10.09 -4.20
CA PRO A 96 8.03 10.80 -3.53
C PRO A 96 7.03 11.38 -4.55
N GLN A 97 5.74 11.07 -4.36
CA GLN A 97 4.67 11.59 -5.22
C GLN A 97 3.97 12.81 -4.62
N HIS A 98 4.26 13.15 -3.36
CA HIS A 98 3.62 14.28 -2.67
C HIS A 98 4.57 15.44 -2.47
N HIS A 99 4.13 16.59 -3.00
CA HIS A 99 4.69 17.89 -2.75
C HIS A 99 3.61 18.69 -2.04
N GLY A 100 3.72 18.84 -0.72
CA GLY A 100 2.79 19.60 0.08
C GLY A 100 3.42 19.93 1.41
N ALA A 101 3.17 21.13 1.93
CA ALA A 101 3.60 21.45 3.27
C ALA A 101 2.72 20.68 4.26
N VAL A 102 3.37 20.09 5.26
CA VAL A 102 2.70 19.45 6.38
C VAL A 102 2.12 20.54 7.29
N ALA A 103 0.89 20.34 7.76
CA ALA A 103 0.23 21.19 8.74
C ALA A 103 -0.27 20.36 9.92
N GLY A 104 -0.06 20.89 11.13
CA GLY A 104 -0.54 20.28 12.37
C GLY A 104 0.37 19.16 12.92
N PRO A 105 -0.09 18.48 13.98
CA PRO A 105 0.67 17.40 14.63
C PRO A 105 0.79 16.17 13.72
N ILE A 106 1.90 15.46 13.86
CA ILE A 106 2.13 14.15 13.22
C ILE A 106 1.34 13.10 13.98
N CYS A 107 0.56 12.31 13.25
CA CYS A 107 -0.14 11.13 13.74
C CYS A 107 0.63 9.87 13.36
N ARG A 108 0.85 8.97 14.30
CA ARG A 108 1.49 7.66 14.09
C ARG A 108 0.46 6.55 14.23
N ALA A 109 0.39 5.66 13.24
CA ALA A 109 -0.50 4.51 13.25
C ALA A 109 0.24 3.21 12.97
N ILE A 110 -0.28 2.11 13.51
CA ILE A 110 0.23 0.75 13.29
C ILE A 110 -0.85 -0.11 12.64
N SER A 111 -0.45 -0.94 11.66
CA SER A 111 -1.25 -2.07 11.19
C SER A 111 -0.44 -3.35 11.37
N VAL A 112 -1.06 -4.37 11.96
CA VAL A 112 -0.37 -5.63 12.25
C VAL A 112 -1.33 -6.81 12.23
N ASN A 113 -0.97 -7.84 11.46
CA ASN A 113 -1.53 -9.17 11.59
C ASN A 113 -0.66 -9.94 12.61
N VAL A 114 -1.24 -10.30 13.77
CA VAL A 114 -0.49 -10.96 14.86
C VAL A 114 -0.38 -12.47 14.70
N HIS A 115 -1.10 -13.03 13.72
CA HIS A 115 -1.32 -14.44 13.47
C HIS A 115 -1.98 -15.17 14.66
N THR A 116 -3.20 -15.69 14.49
CA THR A 116 -4.00 -16.22 15.61
C THR A 116 -3.24 -17.29 16.42
N THR A 117 -2.43 -18.12 15.76
CA THR A 117 -1.70 -19.22 16.40
C THR A 117 -0.39 -18.80 17.09
N ASN A 118 0.10 -17.58 16.82
CA ASN A 118 1.34 -17.05 17.41
C ASN A 118 1.20 -16.87 18.93
N GLN A 119 2.10 -17.49 19.68
CA GLN A 119 2.11 -17.46 21.15
C GLN A 119 2.95 -16.33 21.74
N GLU A 120 3.73 -15.62 20.92
CA GLU A 120 4.68 -14.58 21.33
C GLU A 120 4.00 -13.23 21.58
N THR A 121 2.96 -13.19 22.42
CA THR A 121 2.19 -11.97 22.71
C THR A 121 3.07 -10.85 23.28
N ASN A 122 4.02 -11.17 24.15
CA ASN A 122 4.93 -10.21 24.76
C ASN A 122 5.75 -9.42 23.73
N ARG A 123 6.20 -10.06 22.64
CA ARG A 123 6.94 -9.37 21.57
C ARG A 123 6.09 -8.31 20.89
N PHE A 124 4.79 -8.57 20.72
CA PHE A 124 3.84 -7.59 20.22
C PHE A 124 3.61 -6.46 21.23
N ILE A 125 3.40 -6.76 22.51
CA ILE A 125 3.17 -5.76 23.57
C ILE A 125 4.38 -4.82 23.72
N GLU A 126 5.59 -5.37 23.75
CA GLU A 126 6.84 -4.60 23.79
C GLU A 126 6.99 -3.70 22.56
N PHE A 127 6.71 -4.25 21.37
CA PHE A 127 6.70 -3.47 20.13
C PHE A 127 5.68 -2.32 20.21
N ALA A 128 4.42 -2.61 20.58
CA ALA A 128 3.36 -1.62 20.68
C ALA A 128 3.74 -0.46 21.61
N ARG A 129 4.25 -0.76 22.81
CA ARG A 129 4.73 0.27 23.77
C ARG A 129 5.93 1.05 23.24
N SER A 130 6.84 0.41 22.51
CA SER A 130 8.02 1.08 21.95
C SER A 130 7.71 2.08 20.84
N GLN A 131 6.58 1.93 20.15
CA GLN A 131 6.25 2.74 18.99
C GLN A 131 5.44 3.99 19.33
N ASP A 132 4.84 4.09 20.51
CA ASP A 132 4.04 5.25 20.93
C ASP A 132 3.03 5.71 19.86
N ALA A 133 2.33 4.76 19.23
CA ALA A 133 1.36 5.07 18.19
C ALA A 133 0.10 5.72 18.78
N ASP A 134 -0.56 6.57 18.01
CA ASP A 134 -1.85 7.18 18.38
C ASP A 134 -3.01 6.18 18.31
N PHE A 135 -2.93 5.26 17.35
CA PHE A 135 -3.83 4.13 17.24
C PHE A 135 -3.19 2.97 16.47
N MET A 136 -3.76 1.77 16.65
CA MET A 136 -3.35 0.58 15.94
C MET A 136 -4.52 -0.30 15.54
N VAL A 137 -4.41 -0.92 14.37
CA VAL A 137 -5.30 -1.99 13.93
C VAL A 137 -4.56 -3.32 14.07
N VAL A 138 -5.13 -4.22 14.85
CA VAL A 138 -4.59 -5.54 15.16
C VAL A 138 -5.50 -6.60 14.56
N MET A 139 -4.98 -7.47 13.70
CA MET A 139 -5.74 -8.49 12.96
C MET A 139 -5.30 -9.89 13.36
N GLU A 140 -6.17 -10.87 13.14
CA GLU A 140 -5.99 -12.27 13.58
C GLU A 140 -5.98 -12.42 15.10
N ILE A 141 -6.90 -11.72 15.77
CA ILE A 141 -7.08 -11.87 17.23
C ILE A 141 -8.21 -12.84 17.57
N ASP A 142 -7.93 -13.76 18.49
CA ASP A 142 -8.92 -14.54 19.23
C ASP A 142 -9.11 -13.96 20.64
N ASP A 143 -9.87 -14.64 21.49
CA ASP A 143 -10.09 -14.19 22.88
C ASP A 143 -8.79 -14.16 23.69
N ARG A 144 -7.83 -15.07 23.42
CA ARG A 144 -6.51 -15.08 24.06
C ARG A 144 -5.71 -13.84 23.67
N TRP A 145 -5.68 -13.50 22.39
CA TRP A 145 -5.03 -12.27 21.92
C TRP A 145 -5.71 -11.04 22.53
N ARG A 146 -7.04 -11.02 22.63
CA ARG A 146 -7.75 -9.93 23.30
C ARG A 146 -7.29 -9.75 24.74
N GLU A 147 -7.25 -10.83 25.54
CA GLU A 147 -6.79 -10.77 26.93
C GLU A 147 -5.37 -10.20 27.05
N ALA A 148 -4.46 -10.62 26.17
CA ALA A 148 -3.10 -10.08 26.14
C ALA A 148 -3.05 -8.60 25.72
N ILE A 149 -3.86 -8.20 24.73
CA ILE A 149 -3.91 -6.82 24.25
C ILE A 149 -4.52 -5.87 25.30
N GLU A 150 -5.42 -6.36 26.15
CA GLU A 150 -5.99 -5.56 27.26
C GLU A 150 -4.93 -5.07 28.25
N GLU A 151 -3.72 -5.65 28.29
CA GLU A 151 -2.56 -5.13 29.03
C GLU A 151 -2.07 -3.75 28.52
N LEU A 152 -2.44 -3.37 27.30
CA LEU A 152 -2.18 -2.05 26.73
C LEU A 152 -3.27 -1.03 27.10
N GLY A 153 -4.26 -1.38 27.94
CA GLY A 153 -5.41 -0.53 28.23
C GLY A 153 -5.06 0.83 28.86
N ASP A 154 -4.02 0.90 29.68
CA ASP A 154 -3.54 2.18 30.24
C ASP A 154 -2.92 3.08 29.16
N ASP A 155 -2.27 2.48 28.17
CA ASP A 155 -1.67 3.18 27.03
C ASP A 155 -2.74 3.56 25.98
N TYR A 156 -3.72 2.69 25.73
CA TYR A 156 -4.75 2.79 24.71
C TYR A 156 -6.16 2.64 25.30
N PRO A 157 -6.66 3.65 26.04
CA PRO A 157 -7.92 3.56 26.80
C PRO A 157 -9.17 3.43 25.93
N PHE A 158 -9.10 3.72 24.63
CA PHE A 158 -10.23 3.61 23.71
C PHE A 158 -10.02 2.44 22.76
N SER A 159 -10.80 1.38 22.89
CA SER A 159 -10.57 0.15 22.13
C SER A 159 -11.88 -0.48 21.64
N ILE A 160 -11.81 -1.09 20.44
CA ILE A 160 -12.88 -1.86 19.82
C ILE A 160 -12.35 -3.26 19.57
N TYR A 161 -12.97 -4.28 20.17
CA TYR A 161 -12.58 -5.67 20.00
C TYR A 161 -13.66 -6.47 19.26
N ARG A 162 -13.26 -7.22 18.25
CA ARG A 162 -14.08 -8.24 17.58
C ARG A 162 -13.26 -9.53 17.41
N PRO A 163 -12.93 -10.20 18.54
CA PRO A 163 -12.19 -11.46 18.50
C PRO A 163 -13.01 -12.53 17.80
N ARG A 164 -12.32 -13.47 17.16
CA ARG A 164 -12.95 -14.62 16.50
C ARG A 164 -12.08 -15.86 16.70
N SER A 165 -12.72 -17.03 16.68
CA SER A 165 -12.02 -18.31 16.76
C SER A 165 -11.35 -18.73 15.45
N ASP A 166 -11.59 -17.99 14.36
CA ASP A 166 -10.87 -18.10 13.10
C ASP A 166 -9.85 -16.96 12.93
N ASN A 167 -9.14 -16.93 11.81
CA ASN A 167 -8.11 -15.92 11.51
C ASN A 167 -8.68 -14.57 11.05
N PHE A 168 -9.89 -14.18 11.47
CA PHE A 168 -10.51 -12.93 11.00
C PHE A 168 -10.97 -12.01 12.14
N GLY A 169 -10.56 -12.29 13.38
CA GLY A 169 -10.79 -11.33 14.46
C GLY A 169 -9.93 -10.08 14.29
N ILE A 170 -10.45 -8.95 14.75
CA ILE A 170 -9.84 -7.63 14.56
C ILE A 170 -10.07 -6.73 15.77
N ALA A 171 -9.11 -5.86 16.07
CA ALA A 171 -9.26 -4.77 17.03
C ALA A 171 -8.72 -3.44 16.49
N LEU A 172 -9.28 -2.36 17.02
CA LEU A 172 -8.74 -1.01 16.95
C LEU A 172 -8.44 -0.55 18.38
N LEU A 173 -7.20 -0.19 18.66
CA LEU A 173 -6.80 0.45 19.92
C LEU A 173 -6.41 1.90 19.64
N SER A 174 -6.80 2.84 20.51
CA SER A 174 -6.50 4.25 20.36
C SER A 174 -6.20 4.94 21.69
N ARG A 175 -5.23 5.84 21.65
CA ARG A 175 -4.96 6.81 22.72
C ARG A 175 -6.00 7.94 22.75
N HIS A 176 -6.68 8.16 21.62
CA HIS A 176 -7.59 9.27 21.39
C HIS A 176 -9.04 8.80 21.42
N VAL A 177 -9.96 9.70 21.76
CA VAL A 177 -11.38 9.38 21.90
C VAL A 177 -11.96 8.89 20.58
N ILE A 178 -12.59 7.71 20.59
CA ILE A 178 -13.39 7.21 19.47
C ILE A 178 -14.79 7.83 19.60
N ARG A 179 -15.14 8.74 18.68
CA ARG A 179 -16.40 9.50 18.69
C ARG A 179 -17.59 8.71 18.16
N SER A 180 -17.34 7.84 17.18
CA SER A 180 -18.34 6.95 16.63
C SER A 180 -17.66 5.71 16.06
N GLU A 181 -18.34 4.57 16.15
CA GLU A 181 -17.89 3.31 15.58
C GLU A 181 -19.02 2.58 14.86
N ARG A 182 -18.65 1.82 13.84
CA ARG A 182 -19.49 0.80 13.24
C ARG A 182 -18.61 -0.35 12.79
N VAL A 183 -19.03 -1.58 13.12
CA VAL A 183 -18.45 -2.80 12.56
C VAL A 183 -19.41 -3.36 11.54
N ALA A 184 -18.92 -3.61 10.32
CA ALA A 184 -19.73 -4.13 9.22
C ALA A 184 -18.97 -5.19 8.43
N SER A 185 -19.69 -6.14 7.84
CA SER A 185 -19.15 -6.97 6.76
C SER A 185 -19.31 -6.23 5.43
N LEU A 186 -18.27 -6.25 4.59
CA LEU A 186 -18.29 -5.60 3.27
C LEU A 186 -18.53 -6.57 2.11
N ASP A 187 -18.68 -7.85 2.42
CA ASP A 187 -18.98 -8.94 1.48
C ASP A 187 -19.73 -10.08 2.19
N ASP A 188 -20.03 -11.17 1.46
CA ASP A 188 -20.82 -12.30 1.96
C ASP A 188 -20.03 -13.29 2.85
N SER A 189 -18.74 -13.06 3.11
CA SER A 189 -17.92 -13.88 4.00
C SER A 189 -18.19 -13.65 5.49
N GLY A 190 -18.76 -12.48 5.84
CA GLY A 190 -19.02 -12.13 7.24
C GLY A 190 -17.79 -11.74 8.05
N VAL A 191 -16.65 -11.43 7.40
CA VAL A 191 -15.45 -10.91 8.08
C VAL A 191 -15.67 -9.45 8.51
N PRO A 192 -15.25 -9.04 9.72
CA PRO A 192 -15.50 -7.70 10.24
C PRO A 192 -14.56 -6.65 9.64
N THR A 193 -15.12 -5.50 9.29
CA THR A 193 -14.41 -4.24 9.04
C THR A 193 -14.81 -3.23 10.11
N ILE A 194 -13.83 -2.68 10.83
CA ILE A 194 -14.02 -1.58 11.79
C ILE A 194 -13.99 -0.27 11.01
N ILE A 195 -15.00 0.57 11.22
CA ILE A 195 -15.06 1.94 10.72
C ILE A 195 -15.30 2.84 11.92
N ALA A 196 -14.30 3.65 12.28
CA ALA A 196 -14.37 4.51 13.45
C ALA A 196 -13.95 5.94 13.10
N THR A 197 -14.48 6.91 13.85
CA THR A 197 -14.00 8.31 13.82
C THR A 197 -13.28 8.59 15.12
N VAL A 198 -11.98 8.81 15.02
CA VAL A 198 -11.08 9.15 16.13
C VAL A 198 -10.93 10.67 16.18
N ASP A 199 -10.95 11.24 17.38
CA ASP A 199 -10.67 12.66 17.61
C ASP A 199 -9.19 12.90 17.86
N PHE A 200 -8.44 13.16 16.79
CA PHE A 200 -7.01 13.44 16.85
C PHE A 200 -6.78 14.94 17.07
N HIS A 201 -6.46 15.34 18.30
CA HIS A 201 -6.23 16.75 18.70
C HIS A 201 -7.37 17.72 18.30
N GLY A 202 -8.63 17.33 18.51
CA GLY A 202 -9.79 18.15 18.17
C GLY A 202 -10.18 18.08 16.69
N GLN A 203 -9.53 17.20 15.90
CA GLN A 203 -9.81 17.02 14.49
C GLN A 203 -10.29 15.59 14.23
N PRO A 204 -11.47 15.41 13.60
CA PRO A 204 -11.95 14.08 13.29
C PRO A 204 -11.12 13.44 12.18
N LEU A 205 -10.74 12.18 12.41
CA LEU A 205 -10.03 11.31 11.49
C LEU A 205 -10.79 9.98 11.40
N ASN A 206 -11.11 9.52 10.20
CA ASN A 206 -11.67 8.19 10.03
C ASN A 206 -10.55 7.15 10.01
N VAL A 207 -10.70 6.12 10.84
CA VAL A 207 -9.82 4.96 10.88
C VAL A 207 -10.64 3.75 10.45
N VAL A 208 -10.21 3.09 9.38
CA VAL A 208 -10.84 1.87 8.86
C VAL A 208 -9.86 0.71 9.02
N GLY A 209 -10.21 -0.26 9.85
CA GLY A 209 -9.45 -1.50 10.02
C GLY A 209 -10.14 -2.64 9.27
N THR A 210 -9.44 -3.34 8.37
CA THR A 210 -10.02 -4.44 7.58
C THR A 210 -9.04 -5.58 7.33
N HIS A 211 -9.55 -6.80 7.21
CA HIS A 211 -8.79 -8.00 6.86
C HIS A 211 -9.66 -8.93 5.98
N PRO A 212 -9.75 -8.69 4.66
CA PRO A 212 -10.50 -9.55 3.74
C PRO A 212 -9.84 -10.94 3.59
N LEU A 213 -10.62 -11.90 3.05
CA LEU A 213 -10.16 -13.27 2.85
C LEU A 213 -8.90 -13.35 1.94
N PRO A 214 -7.97 -14.29 2.23
CA PRO A 214 -6.87 -14.58 1.32
C PRO A 214 -7.36 -15.23 0.01
N PRO A 215 -6.69 -15.01 -1.13
CA PRO A 215 -7.11 -15.53 -2.44
C PRO A 215 -6.85 -17.04 -2.64
N ILE A 216 -7.03 -17.84 -1.59
CA ILE A 216 -6.91 -19.30 -1.63
C ILE A 216 -8.15 -19.87 -2.34
N GLY A 217 -8.02 -20.05 -3.65
CA GLY A 217 -9.08 -20.54 -4.53
C GLY A 217 -10.00 -19.44 -5.06
N ARG A 218 -10.72 -19.76 -6.15
CA ARG A 218 -11.51 -18.77 -6.91
C ARG A 218 -12.58 -18.07 -6.08
N ARG A 219 -13.27 -18.81 -5.19
CA ARG A 219 -14.34 -18.25 -4.35
C ARG A 219 -13.82 -17.20 -3.39
N ARG A 220 -12.72 -17.46 -2.68
CA ARG A 220 -12.15 -16.50 -1.72
C ARG A 220 -11.57 -15.28 -2.42
N ALA A 221 -10.92 -15.47 -3.57
CA ALA A 221 -10.46 -14.36 -4.41
C ALA A 221 -11.63 -13.45 -4.84
N ALA A 222 -12.77 -14.03 -5.27
CA ALA A 222 -13.95 -13.25 -5.63
C ALA A 222 -14.56 -12.48 -4.44
N LEU A 223 -14.64 -13.10 -3.26
CA LEU A 223 -15.12 -12.44 -2.04
C LEU A 223 -14.19 -11.31 -1.60
N ARG A 224 -12.85 -11.52 -1.67
CA ARG A 224 -11.86 -10.47 -1.44
C ARG A 224 -12.07 -9.30 -2.40
N ASP A 225 -12.23 -9.56 -3.69
CA ASP A 225 -12.40 -8.49 -4.69
C ASP A 225 -13.72 -7.72 -4.50
N GLN A 226 -14.80 -8.41 -4.12
CA GLN A 226 -16.07 -7.79 -3.73
C GLN A 226 -15.89 -6.90 -2.48
N HIS A 227 -15.16 -7.40 -1.48
CA HIS A 227 -14.83 -6.64 -0.27
C HIS A 227 -14.09 -5.35 -0.61
N LEU A 228 -13.03 -5.43 -1.43
CA LEU A 228 -12.21 -4.28 -1.80
C LEU A 228 -13.02 -3.25 -2.62
N ALA A 229 -13.90 -3.69 -3.51
CA ALA A 229 -14.80 -2.79 -4.23
C ALA A 229 -15.76 -2.07 -3.26
N ARG A 230 -16.39 -2.82 -2.35
CA ARG A 230 -17.32 -2.25 -1.36
C ARG A 230 -16.62 -1.33 -0.36
N LEU A 231 -15.38 -1.65 0.02
CA LEU A 231 -14.52 -0.79 0.83
C LEU A 231 -14.28 0.55 0.12
N GLY A 232 -14.03 0.52 -1.19
CA GLY A 232 -13.88 1.72 -1.99
C GLY A 232 -15.10 2.65 -1.93
N GLU A 233 -16.29 2.08 -2.13
CA GLU A 233 -17.57 2.80 -2.05
C GLU A 233 -17.83 3.37 -0.65
N VAL A 234 -17.55 2.60 0.40
CA VAL A 234 -17.76 3.03 1.79
C VAL A 234 -16.82 4.17 2.15
N VAL A 235 -15.54 4.07 1.81
CA VAL A 235 -14.55 5.11 2.12
C VAL A 235 -14.88 6.42 1.42
N LEU A 236 -15.29 6.37 0.15
CA LEU A 236 -15.65 7.58 -0.62
C LEU A 236 -16.78 8.39 0.03
N GLN A 237 -17.64 7.75 0.83
CA GLN A 237 -18.76 8.39 1.52
C GLN A 237 -18.40 8.93 2.92
N LEU A 238 -17.17 8.69 3.41
CA LEU A 238 -16.78 9.15 4.74
C LEU A 238 -16.45 10.66 4.72
N PRO A 239 -16.95 11.44 5.71
CA PRO A 239 -16.93 12.91 5.65
C PRO A 239 -15.61 13.55 6.13
N HIS A 240 -14.62 12.76 6.52
CA HIS A 240 -13.38 13.24 7.14
C HIS A 240 -12.16 12.59 6.48
N PRO A 241 -10.95 13.18 6.64
CA PRO A 241 -9.72 12.52 6.22
C PRO A 241 -9.68 11.09 6.75
N THR A 242 -9.24 10.17 5.91
CA THR A 242 -9.40 8.74 6.17
C THR A 242 -8.08 8.03 6.02
N ILE A 243 -7.82 7.11 6.95
CA ILE A 243 -6.79 6.09 6.84
C ILE A 243 -7.43 4.70 6.86
N VAL A 244 -7.03 3.84 5.94
CA VAL A 244 -7.38 2.42 5.91
C VAL A 244 -6.13 1.62 6.25
N LEU A 245 -6.25 0.72 7.22
CA LEU A 245 -5.19 -0.14 7.72
C LEU A 245 -5.62 -1.60 7.64
N GLY A 246 -4.77 -2.46 7.08
CA GLY A 246 -5.08 -3.88 7.06
C GLY A 246 -4.16 -4.74 6.21
N ASP A 247 -4.19 -6.05 6.45
CA ASP A 247 -3.78 -7.07 5.50
C ASP A 247 -4.87 -7.21 4.46
N LEU A 248 -4.64 -6.68 3.27
CA LEU A 248 -5.63 -6.73 2.19
C LEU A 248 -5.51 -8.01 1.36
N ASN A 249 -4.58 -8.92 1.70
CA ASN A 249 -4.36 -10.17 1.00
C ASN A 249 -4.15 -9.98 -0.52
N VAL A 250 -3.56 -8.84 -0.88
CA VAL A 250 -3.27 -8.44 -2.26
C VAL A 250 -2.13 -7.44 -2.29
N THR A 251 -1.29 -7.49 -3.32
CA THR A 251 -0.23 -6.49 -3.53
C THR A 251 -0.73 -5.31 -4.35
N SER A 252 -0.06 -4.15 -4.25
CA SER A 252 -0.47 -2.93 -4.98
C SER A 252 -0.45 -3.02 -6.51
N TRP A 253 0.22 -4.03 -7.06
CA TRP A 253 0.31 -4.28 -8.50
C TRP A 253 -0.94 -4.99 -9.06
N SER A 254 -1.78 -5.54 -8.19
CA SER A 254 -3.03 -6.19 -8.59
C SER A 254 -4.04 -5.19 -9.17
N PRO A 255 -4.84 -5.56 -10.18
CA PRO A 255 -5.89 -4.71 -10.69
C PRO A 255 -6.93 -4.30 -9.64
N CYS A 256 -7.36 -5.21 -8.76
CA CYS A 256 -8.40 -4.91 -7.77
C CYS A 256 -7.92 -3.89 -6.71
N PHE A 257 -6.65 -3.95 -6.31
CA PHE A 257 -6.06 -2.92 -5.44
C PHE A 257 -6.03 -1.55 -6.13
N ARG A 258 -5.64 -1.50 -7.40
CA ARG A 258 -5.65 -0.25 -8.18
C ARG A 258 -7.06 0.32 -8.35
N ASP A 259 -8.04 -0.56 -8.50
CA ASP A 259 -9.45 -0.15 -8.58
C ASP A 259 -9.95 0.36 -7.21
N LEU A 260 -9.55 -0.24 -6.09
CA LEU A 260 -9.79 0.28 -4.74
C LEU A 260 -9.25 1.71 -4.58
N LEU A 261 -7.98 1.97 -4.93
CA LEU A 261 -7.41 3.33 -4.82
C LEU A 261 -8.19 4.35 -5.64
N LYS A 262 -8.59 3.98 -6.87
CA LYS A 262 -9.36 4.86 -7.75
C LYS A 262 -10.77 5.14 -7.22
N GLN A 263 -11.45 4.13 -6.70
CA GLN A 263 -12.82 4.24 -6.21
C GLN A 263 -12.91 4.99 -4.88
N SER A 264 -11.91 4.82 -4.01
CA SER A 264 -11.86 5.45 -2.69
C SER A 264 -11.20 6.83 -2.66
N ASP A 265 -10.55 7.23 -3.75
CA ASP A 265 -9.63 8.38 -3.81
C ASP A 265 -8.51 8.35 -2.75
N LEU A 266 -8.13 7.15 -2.32
CA LEU A 266 -7.01 6.92 -1.41
C LEU A 266 -5.68 6.78 -2.17
N GLN A 267 -4.59 6.90 -1.41
CA GLN A 267 -3.23 6.78 -1.88
C GLN A 267 -2.49 5.75 -1.03
N ASP A 268 -1.65 4.94 -1.68
CA ASP A 268 -0.77 3.98 -0.98
C ASP A 268 0.31 4.75 -0.22
N SER A 269 0.36 4.57 1.10
CA SER A 269 1.37 5.23 1.96
C SER A 269 2.82 4.89 1.60
N ARG A 270 3.06 3.83 0.82
CA ARG A 270 4.42 3.41 0.41
C ARG A 270 5.06 4.28 -0.66
N LEU A 271 4.30 5.14 -1.33
CA LEU A 271 4.84 5.98 -2.41
C LEU A 271 5.99 6.84 -1.88
N GLY A 272 7.22 6.56 -2.33
CA GLY A 272 8.46 7.21 -1.88
C GLY A 272 9.22 6.52 -0.75
N PHE A 273 8.71 5.43 -0.17
CA PHE A 273 9.31 4.75 0.99
C PHE A 273 9.83 3.32 0.69
N GLY A 274 9.79 2.90 -0.57
CA GLY A 274 10.24 1.59 -1.05
C GLY A 274 9.17 0.49 -0.97
N VAL A 275 9.57 -0.75 -1.25
CA VAL A 275 8.63 -1.88 -1.43
C VAL A 275 7.97 -2.32 -0.13
N GLN A 276 8.74 -2.33 0.96
CA GLN A 276 8.28 -2.65 2.33
C GLN A 276 7.41 -3.92 2.44
N PRO A 277 7.91 -5.10 2.02
CA PRO A 277 7.17 -6.35 2.08
C PRO A 277 7.10 -6.89 3.52
N THR A 278 6.00 -7.57 3.84
CA THR A 278 5.63 -7.97 5.21
C THR A 278 5.43 -9.47 5.38
N TRP A 279 4.93 -10.17 4.35
CA TRP A 279 4.60 -11.59 4.42
C TRP A 279 5.24 -12.42 3.29
N PRO A 280 5.77 -13.64 3.55
CA PRO A 280 5.93 -14.22 4.88
C PRO A 280 7.16 -13.65 5.59
N SER A 281 7.06 -13.46 6.90
CA SER A 281 8.11 -12.87 7.74
C SER A 281 9.37 -13.74 7.77
N ASN A 282 9.21 -15.07 7.67
CA ASN A 282 10.27 -16.08 7.72
C ASN A 282 11.07 -16.26 6.42
N SER A 283 10.67 -15.64 5.30
CA SER A 283 11.38 -15.76 4.02
C SER A 283 11.58 -14.40 3.36
N TRP A 284 12.81 -13.87 3.43
CA TRP A 284 13.12 -12.58 2.83
C TRP A 284 13.05 -12.58 1.29
N LEU A 285 13.34 -13.71 0.63
CA LEU A 285 13.25 -13.83 -0.84
C LEU A 285 11.80 -13.83 -1.33
N LEU A 286 10.91 -14.50 -0.61
CA LEU A 286 9.52 -14.69 -1.03
C LEU A 286 8.57 -13.62 -0.48
N ARG A 287 9.09 -12.65 0.27
CA ARG A 287 8.28 -11.65 0.93
C ARG A 287 7.62 -10.70 -0.05
N ILE A 288 6.32 -10.48 0.13
CA ILE A 288 5.47 -9.59 -0.64
C ILE A 288 4.73 -8.60 0.30
N PRO A 289 4.33 -7.42 -0.19
CA PRO A 289 3.64 -6.41 0.60
C PRO A 289 2.12 -6.53 0.47
N ILE A 290 1.51 -7.30 1.37
CA ILE A 290 0.05 -7.49 1.44
C ILE A 290 -0.61 -6.70 2.59
N ASP A 291 0.20 -6.21 3.54
CA ASP A 291 -0.23 -5.28 4.58
C ASP A 291 -0.10 -3.82 4.11
N HIS A 292 -1.19 -3.08 4.20
CA HIS A 292 -1.32 -1.74 3.65
C HIS A 292 -1.78 -0.72 4.68
N ALA A 293 -1.30 0.50 4.46
CA ALA A 293 -1.87 1.72 5.01
C ALA A 293 -2.19 2.63 3.83
N LEU A 294 -3.46 2.99 3.66
CA LEU A 294 -3.94 3.84 2.57
C LEU A 294 -4.49 5.13 3.16
N VAL A 295 -4.12 6.28 2.61
CA VAL A 295 -4.49 7.60 3.16
C VAL A 295 -5.24 8.44 2.14
N SER A 296 -6.22 9.23 2.59
CA SER A 296 -6.89 10.22 1.74
C SER A 296 -5.94 11.36 1.35
N ARG A 297 -6.28 12.11 0.30
CA ARG A 297 -5.43 13.21 -0.22
C ARG A 297 -5.18 14.35 0.76
N ASP A 298 -6.03 14.50 1.76
CA ASP A 298 -5.87 15.49 2.83
C ASP A 298 -4.76 15.14 3.84
N LEU A 299 -4.18 13.95 3.73
CA LEU A 299 -3.11 13.46 4.58
C LEU A 299 -1.81 13.31 3.77
N ILE A 300 -0.71 13.77 4.36
CA ILE A 300 0.64 13.62 3.82
C ILE A 300 1.37 12.62 4.70
N VAL A 301 1.85 11.54 4.10
CA VAL A 301 2.70 10.56 4.78
C VAL A 301 4.10 11.14 4.94
N THR A 302 4.57 11.26 6.18
CA THR A 302 5.88 11.78 6.54
C THR A 302 6.90 10.67 6.74
N GLU A 303 6.45 9.53 7.25
CA GLU A 303 7.29 8.35 7.44
C GLU A 303 6.49 7.06 7.25
N ARG A 304 7.15 6.02 6.76
CA ARG A 304 6.60 4.66 6.72
C ARG A 304 7.72 3.65 6.83
N PHE A 305 7.57 2.64 7.66
CA PHE A 305 8.52 1.54 7.75
C PHE A 305 7.86 0.22 8.16
N VAL A 306 8.60 -0.88 7.92
CA VAL A 306 8.23 -2.21 8.40
C VAL A 306 8.85 -2.43 9.78
N GLY A 307 8.02 -2.82 10.74
CA GLY A 307 8.43 -3.12 12.10
C GLY A 307 9.31 -4.37 12.25
N PRO A 308 9.73 -4.66 13.49
CA PRO A 308 10.51 -5.84 13.79
C PRO A 308 9.70 -7.11 13.54
N ASP A 309 10.41 -8.25 13.59
CA ASP A 309 9.72 -9.53 13.74
C ASP A 309 9.12 -9.60 15.16
N ILE A 310 7.83 -9.93 15.25
CA ILE A 310 7.08 -10.09 16.50
C ILE A 310 6.65 -11.56 16.74
N GLY A 311 7.21 -12.51 15.98
CA GLY A 311 6.82 -13.92 16.00
C GLY A 311 5.67 -14.27 15.04
N SER A 312 4.96 -13.27 14.50
CA SER A 312 3.94 -13.44 13.47
C SER A 312 4.56 -13.82 12.12
N ASP A 313 3.80 -14.49 11.25
CA ASP A 313 4.16 -14.68 9.84
C ASP A 313 4.02 -13.39 9.01
N HIS A 314 3.47 -12.33 9.60
CA HIS A 314 3.51 -10.96 9.08
C HIS A 314 4.47 -10.08 9.89
N ARG A 315 4.98 -9.03 9.24
CA ARG A 315 5.66 -7.93 9.93
C ARG A 315 4.71 -6.73 10.08
N PRO A 316 4.72 -6.03 11.23
CA PRO A 316 3.93 -4.81 11.40
C PRO A 316 4.34 -3.73 10.39
N ILE A 317 3.41 -2.85 10.05
CA ILE A 317 3.73 -1.59 9.37
C ILE A 317 3.46 -0.43 10.32
N VAL A 318 4.36 0.55 10.32
CA VAL A 318 4.20 1.81 11.03
C VAL A 318 4.14 2.91 9.99
N VAL A 319 3.18 3.82 10.13
CA VAL A 319 2.99 4.96 9.25
C VAL A 319 2.82 6.22 10.07
N GLU A 320 3.51 7.27 9.66
CA GLU A 320 3.34 8.61 10.18
C GLU A 320 2.76 9.50 9.10
N PHE A 321 1.78 10.30 9.47
CA PHE A 321 1.14 11.21 8.55
C PHE A 321 0.60 12.43 9.29
N ALA A 322 0.40 13.51 8.55
CA ALA A 322 -0.17 14.73 9.07
C ALA A 322 -1.09 15.34 8.02
N ARG A 323 -1.84 16.38 8.38
CA ARG A 323 -2.72 17.04 7.41
C ARG A 323 -1.91 17.81 6.37
N ALA A 324 -2.39 17.82 5.15
CA ALA A 324 -1.90 18.72 4.13
C ALA A 324 -2.22 20.17 4.50
N SER A 325 -1.26 21.09 4.35
CA SER A 325 -1.54 22.51 4.43
C SER A 325 -2.52 22.87 3.31
N ARG A 326 -3.65 23.50 3.63
CA ARG A 326 -4.45 24.16 2.60
C ARG A 326 -3.65 25.35 2.09
N GLN A 327 -3.04 25.24 0.91
CA GLN A 327 -2.72 26.45 0.16
C GLN A 327 -4.06 27.07 -0.23
N THR A 328 -4.46 28.12 0.48
CA THR A 328 -5.40 29.08 -0.08
C THR A 328 -4.78 29.56 -1.38
N VAL A 329 -5.33 29.13 -2.52
CA VAL A 329 -5.11 29.84 -3.77
C VAL A 329 -5.71 31.22 -3.52
N SER A 330 -4.88 32.17 -3.11
CA SER A 330 -5.27 33.57 -3.15
C SER A 330 -5.41 33.89 -4.63
N GLU A 331 -6.64 33.98 -5.12
CA GLU A 331 -6.94 34.76 -6.30
C GLU A 331 -6.55 36.22 -6.01
N SER A 332 -5.26 36.53 -6.19
CA SER A 332 -4.76 37.89 -6.28
C SER A 332 -4.11 38.07 -7.63
N CYS A 333 -4.87 37.81 -8.70
CA CYS A 333 -4.66 38.54 -9.95
C CYS A 333 -5.39 39.88 -9.80
N GLY A 334 -4.77 40.79 -9.05
CA GLY A 334 -5.14 42.19 -9.04
C GLY A 334 -4.85 42.79 -10.40
N ILE A 335 -5.80 42.71 -11.33
CA ILE A 335 -5.83 43.63 -12.47
C ILE A 335 -6.47 44.91 -11.96
N GLU A 336 -5.63 45.73 -11.34
CA GLU A 336 -5.90 47.13 -11.04
C GLU A 336 -6.05 47.85 -12.39
N ASN A 337 -7.29 48.03 -12.84
CA ASN A 337 -7.62 48.66 -14.11
C ASN A 337 -7.43 50.17 -13.99
N ARG A 338 -6.16 50.59 -14.02
CA ARG A 338 -5.72 51.99 -13.97
C ARG A 338 -6.04 52.64 -15.32
N ARG A 339 -7.24 53.23 -15.44
CA ARG A 339 -7.62 54.07 -16.59
C ARG A 339 -6.65 55.25 -16.69
N ARG A 340 -5.75 55.18 -17.68
CA ARG A 340 -4.96 56.33 -18.13
C ARG A 340 -5.81 57.15 -19.10
N ASP A 341 -5.91 58.41 -18.71
CA ASP A 341 -6.38 59.55 -19.48
C ASP A 341 -5.70 59.63 -20.86
N GLY A 342 -6.48 59.97 -21.89
CA GLY A 342 -6.01 59.94 -23.29
C GLY A 342 -7.12 60.33 -24.28
N ARG A 343 -7.42 61.63 -24.33
CA ARG A 343 -8.29 62.30 -25.30
C ARG A 343 -8.10 61.81 -26.74
N LEU A 344 -9.20 61.68 -27.48
CA LEU A 344 -9.40 62.31 -28.79
C LEU A 344 -10.89 62.42 -29.17
N ARG A 345 -11.23 63.65 -29.57
CA ARG A 345 -12.42 64.25 -30.23
C ARG A 345 -13.54 63.33 -30.76
N VAL A 346 -14.79 63.56 -30.35
CA VAL A 346 -15.85 64.41 -30.96
C VAL A 346 -16.39 63.86 -32.28
N ASP A 347 -17.65 63.39 -32.25
CA ASP A 347 -18.68 63.87 -33.16
C ASP A 347 -20.08 63.84 -32.50
N ARG A 348 -20.83 64.92 -32.76
CA ARG A 348 -22.22 65.18 -32.33
C ARG A 348 -23.19 64.33 -33.18
N VAL A 349 -24.37 64.04 -32.63
CA VAL A 349 -25.69 64.57 -33.09
C VAL A 349 -26.85 63.71 -32.54
N SER A 350 -27.67 64.36 -31.71
CA SER A 350 -29.13 64.35 -31.56
C SER A 350 -29.94 63.07 -31.23
N VAL A 351 -30.60 63.04 -30.05
CA VAL A 351 -32.04 63.38 -29.77
C VAL A 351 -32.99 62.18 -29.98
N HIS A 352 -33.49 61.56 -28.88
CA HIS A 352 -34.88 61.78 -28.41
C HIS A 352 -35.19 61.01 -27.11
N THR A 353 -35.87 61.74 -26.23
CA THR A 353 -36.69 61.40 -25.05
C THR A 353 -37.75 60.31 -25.28
N SER A 354 -37.99 59.42 -24.30
CA SER A 354 -39.24 59.38 -23.51
C SER A 354 -39.31 58.17 -22.56
N LEU A 355 -39.95 58.43 -21.42
CA LEU A 355 -40.30 57.60 -20.27
C LEU A 355 -41.41 56.56 -20.52
N ALA A 356 -41.55 55.68 -19.52
CA ALA A 356 -42.72 54.90 -19.08
C ALA A 356 -43.04 53.65 -19.94
N ARG A 357 -43.25 52.45 -19.39
CA ARG A 357 -43.81 52.00 -18.10
C ARG A 357 -43.10 50.76 -17.57
#